data_AF-A0A2S6CB17-F1
#
_entry.id   AF-A0A2S6CB17-F1
#
_cell.length_a   1.000
_cell.length_b   1.000
_cell.length_c   1.000
_cell.angle_alpha   90.00
_cell.angle_beta   90.00
_cell.angle_gamma   90.00
#
_symmetry.space_group_name_H-M   'P 1'
#
loop_
_entity.id
_entity.type
_entity.pdbx_description
1 polymer ?
#
loop_
_entity_poly.entity_id
_entity_poly.type
_entity_poly.pdbx_seq_one_letter_code
_entity_poly.pdbx_strand_id
1 'polypeptide(L)'
;MELINKAFEMMFSAWNNNPVSRTTTQITAGVEERRPPVISGPTPPYEPWTRTSIGDEFIGIRGWPSQGGIIALDDATVVDFEFLDMNPLDPPLRRDTDQTRENEFCQQLLLLGAKWYDSEERYRYVGQVQFARENGLGKDANGEGSPSPTARESRWICVGWPSTGGLWVAEFDMTWGFGLDEDDLPPSELALARVRLARTMDERCHLLKTLYGATFYQKLEDYNGQGFLTAWEWKRGGEVGDLLMPEQTRERWFESKTFRHRREEKLDV
;
A
#
# COMPACT_ATOMS: atom_id res chain seq x y z
N MET A 1 16.61 1.36 16.91
CA MET A 1 15.70 2.55 16.82
C MET A 1 16.15 3.58 15.79
N GLU A 2 17.44 3.89 15.65
CA GLU A 2 17.95 4.92 14.73
C GLU A 2 17.82 4.54 13.23
N LEU A 3 18.01 3.27 12.88
CA LEU A 3 17.83 2.73 11.53
C LEU A 3 16.36 2.78 11.04
N ILE A 4 15.40 2.55 11.95
CA ILE A 4 13.96 2.56 11.64
C ILE A 4 13.49 3.99 11.34
N ASN A 5 14.00 4.97 12.09
CA ASN A 5 13.69 6.37 11.82
C ASN A 5 14.34 6.87 10.53
N LYS A 6 15.54 6.36 10.18
CA LYS A 6 16.19 6.71 8.91
C LYS A 6 15.43 6.16 7.71
N ALA A 7 14.88 4.95 7.81
CA ALA A 7 14.00 4.37 6.79
C ALA A 7 12.66 5.14 6.68
N PHE A 8 12.10 5.59 7.81
CA PHE A 8 10.89 6.41 7.85
C PHE A 8 11.08 7.78 7.17
N GLU A 9 12.19 8.47 7.43
CA GLU A 9 12.54 9.73 6.78
C GLU A 9 12.89 9.55 5.29
N MET A 10 13.50 8.42 4.90
CA MET A 10 13.78 8.10 3.51
C MET A 10 12.49 7.86 2.69
N MET A 11 11.50 7.15 3.23
CA MET A 11 10.20 7.02 2.56
C MET A 11 9.45 8.35 2.47
N PHE A 12 9.42 9.16 3.54
CA PHE A 12 8.69 10.43 3.55
C PHE A 12 9.33 11.50 2.63
N SER A 13 10.67 11.49 2.51
CA SER A 13 11.39 12.38 1.61
C SER A 13 11.24 11.98 0.14
N ALA A 14 11.20 10.68 -0.17
CA ALA A 14 10.85 10.17 -1.49
C ALA A 14 9.37 10.42 -1.86
N TRP A 15 8.47 10.44 -0.87
CA TRP A 15 7.04 10.75 -1.04
C TRP A 15 6.73 12.24 -1.30
N ASN A 16 7.52 13.18 -0.76
CA ASN A 16 7.18 14.61 -0.79
C ASN A 16 8.06 15.46 -1.72
N ASN A 17 9.11 14.91 -2.32
CA ASN A 17 9.97 15.66 -3.22
C ASN A 17 10.06 14.98 -4.58
N ASN A 18 9.37 15.53 -5.59
CA ASN A 18 10.07 15.74 -6.86
C ASN A 18 9.45 16.83 -7.74
N PRO A 19 10.27 17.72 -8.33
CA PRO A 19 9.86 18.66 -9.36
C PRO A 19 9.85 17.99 -10.74
N VAL A 20 8.89 18.44 -11.55
CA VAL A 20 8.67 18.09 -12.96
C VAL A 20 9.95 18.16 -13.81
N SER A 21 10.19 17.09 -14.57
CA SER A 21 11.31 16.81 -15.50
C SER A 21 11.55 17.85 -16.59
N ARG A 22 12.76 17.86 -17.19
CA ARG A 22 12.89 18.06 -18.64
C ARG A 22 14.17 17.52 -19.29
N THR A 23 13.91 16.90 -20.43
CA THR A 23 14.75 16.33 -21.48
C THR A 23 15.85 17.26 -21.99
N THR A 24 17.05 16.71 -22.16
CA THR A 24 18.21 17.33 -22.81
C THR A 24 17.90 17.69 -24.27
N THR A 25 17.78 18.99 -24.55
CA THR A 25 18.14 19.59 -25.84
C THR A 25 19.44 20.35 -25.61
N GLN A 26 20.49 20.03 -26.39
CA GLN A 26 21.80 20.66 -26.29
C GLN A 26 21.73 22.14 -26.64
N ILE A 27 22.04 23.04 -25.69
CA ILE A 27 22.46 24.42 -25.96
C ILE A 27 23.53 24.84 -24.93
N THR A 28 24.74 25.03 -25.44
CA THR A 28 25.85 25.95 -25.07
C THR A 28 26.22 26.21 -23.60
N ALA A 29 27.53 26.03 -23.33
CA ALA A 29 28.21 26.31 -22.07
C ALA A 29 28.00 27.75 -21.55
N GLY A 30 27.67 27.87 -20.25
CA GLY A 30 27.67 29.13 -19.52
C GLY A 30 27.15 29.01 -18.09
N VAL A 31 28.06 29.13 -17.12
CA VAL A 31 27.85 29.40 -15.68
C VAL A 31 27.09 28.33 -14.88
N GLU A 32 27.85 27.54 -14.12
CA GLU A 32 27.34 26.61 -13.10
C GLU A 32 26.79 27.41 -11.90
N GLU A 33 25.49 27.71 -11.95
CA GLU A 33 24.76 28.28 -10.83
C GLU A 33 24.53 27.19 -9.78
N ARG A 34 25.25 27.27 -8.65
CA ARG A 34 25.11 26.34 -7.53
C ARG A 34 23.66 26.34 -7.06
N ARG A 35 22.96 25.21 -7.22
CA ARG A 35 21.64 25.01 -6.63
C ARG A 35 21.73 25.25 -5.12
N PRO A 36 20.87 26.09 -4.51
CA PRO A 36 20.82 26.21 -3.06
C PRO A 36 20.44 24.86 -2.45
N PRO A 37 20.91 24.56 -1.22
CA PRO A 37 20.53 23.33 -0.54
C PRO A 37 19.01 23.23 -0.46
N VAL A 38 18.49 22.05 -0.79
CA VAL A 38 17.08 21.70 -0.58
C VAL A 38 16.85 21.74 0.93
N ILE A 39 16.29 22.85 1.40
CA ILE A 39 15.75 22.96 2.75
C ILE A 39 14.52 22.06 2.74
N SER A 40 14.60 20.90 3.41
CA SER A 40 13.43 20.09 3.70
C SER A 40 12.44 20.95 4.47
N GLY A 41 11.38 21.40 3.79
CA GLY A 41 10.29 22.12 4.43
C GLY A 41 9.65 21.29 5.54
N PRO A 42 8.87 21.91 6.44
CA PRO A 42 8.07 21.18 7.41
C PRO A 42 7.24 20.12 6.68
N THR A 43 7.25 18.89 7.20
CA THR A 43 6.44 17.79 6.65
C THR A 43 5.00 18.29 6.54
N PRO A 44 4.34 18.18 5.37
CA PRO A 44 2.97 18.65 5.21
C PRO A 44 2.09 17.99 6.29
N PRO A 45 1.08 18.71 6.81
CA PRO A 45 0.21 18.18 7.84
C PRO A 45 -0.40 16.87 7.33
N TYR A 46 -0.33 15.83 8.15
CA TYR A 46 -0.91 14.53 7.85
C TYR A 46 -2.40 14.69 7.46
N GLU A 47 -2.73 14.37 6.20
CA GLU A 47 -4.10 14.31 5.67
C GLU A 47 -4.58 12.86 5.76
N PRO A 48 -5.37 12.45 6.79
CA PRO A 48 -5.88 11.08 6.95
C PRO A 48 -6.92 10.66 5.90
N TRP A 49 -6.88 11.25 4.71
CA TRP A 49 -7.95 11.28 3.73
C TRP A 49 -7.48 10.99 2.30
N THR A 50 -6.19 10.67 2.12
CA THR A 50 -5.54 10.55 0.80
C THR A 50 -6.00 9.30 0.05
N ARG A 51 -7.02 9.42 -0.81
CA ARG A 51 -7.61 8.33 -1.61
C ARG A 51 -6.57 7.68 -2.51
N THR A 52 -5.90 8.49 -3.32
CA THR A 52 -4.89 8.02 -4.28
C THR A 52 -3.54 8.63 -3.91
N SER A 53 -2.55 7.78 -3.69
CA SER A 53 -1.15 8.18 -3.54
C SER A 53 -0.37 7.74 -4.78
N ILE A 54 0.34 8.68 -5.40
CA ILE A 54 1.16 8.42 -6.58
C ILE A 54 2.62 8.69 -6.18
N GLY A 55 3.46 7.67 -6.26
CA GLY A 55 4.90 7.79 -6.06
C GLY A 55 5.67 7.42 -7.34
N ASP A 56 6.99 7.51 -7.28
CA ASP A 56 7.87 7.24 -8.42
C ASP A 56 7.75 5.79 -8.94
N GLU A 57 7.44 4.84 -8.06
CA GLU A 57 7.44 3.40 -8.38
C GLU A 57 6.14 2.68 -8.00
N PHE A 58 5.16 3.37 -7.41
CA PHE A 58 3.92 2.75 -6.96
C PHE A 58 2.72 3.71 -7.09
N ILE A 59 1.53 3.12 -7.25
CA ILE A 59 0.25 3.80 -7.14
C ILE A 59 -0.55 3.07 -6.06
N GLY A 60 -0.99 3.79 -5.04
CA GLY A 60 -1.79 3.26 -3.95
C GLY A 60 -3.20 3.84 -3.95
N ILE A 61 -4.20 2.99 -3.76
CA ILE A 61 -5.60 3.38 -3.59
C ILE A 61 -6.05 2.95 -2.19
N ARG A 62 -6.68 3.86 -1.46
CA ARG A 62 -7.05 3.68 -0.05
C ARG A 62 -8.53 3.94 0.16
N GLY A 63 -9.15 3.23 1.10
CA GLY A 63 -10.52 3.44 1.55
C GLY A 63 -10.63 3.44 3.07
N TRP A 64 -11.59 4.21 3.59
CA TRP A 64 -11.80 4.40 5.03
C TRP A 64 -13.19 3.90 5.45
N PRO A 65 -13.29 2.61 5.80
CA PRO A 65 -14.54 2.01 6.17
C PRO A 65 -15.08 2.60 7.48
N SER A 66 -16.41 2.69 7.61
CA SER A 66 -17.05 3.18 8.84
C SER A 66 -16.80 2.30 10.06
N GLN A 67 -16.34 1.07 9.85
CA GLN A 67 -15.95 0.12 10.90
C GLN A 67 -14.55 0.42 11.47
N GLY A 68 -13.81 1.36 10.86
CA GLY A 68 -12.45 1.71 11.25
C GLY A 68 -11.37 0.92 10.51
N GLY A 69 -10.13 1.34 10.70
CA GLY A 69 -8.98 0.87 9.95
C GLY A 69 -8.85 1.53 8.58
N ILE A 70 -8.02 0.93 7.74
CA ILE A 70 -7.76 1.38 6.37
C ILE A 70 -7.72 0.18 5.43
N ILE A 71 -8.41 0.29 4.29
CA ILE A 71 -8.31 -0.68 3.21
C ILE A 71 -7.36 -0.10 2.17
N ALA A 72 -6.27 -0.80 1.85
CA ALA A 72 -5.26 -0.32 0.91
C ALA A 72 -5.00 -1.36 -0.19
N LEU A 73 -5.06 -0.88 -1.43
CA LEU A 73 -4.58 -1.55 -2.62
C LEU A 73 -3.30 -0.85 -3.05
N ASP A 74 -2.17 -1.51 -2.85
CA ASP A 74 -0.88 -1.05 -3.36
C ASP A 74 -0.69 -1.59 -4.80
N ASP A 75 0.14 -0.92 -5.60
CA ASP A 75 0.43 -1.24 -7.00
C ASP A 75 -0.78 -1.25 -7.95
N ALA A 76 -1.71 -0.32 -7.73
CA ALA A 76 -2.89 -0.16 -8.57
C ALA A 76 -2.52 0.11 -10.04
N THR A 77 -3.24 -0.54 -10.95
CA THR A 77 -3.07 -0.43 -12.41
C THR A 77 -4.31 0.23 -13.03
N VAL A 78 -4.23 0.62 -14.29
CA VAL A 78 -5.38 1.21 -15.02
C VAL A 78 -6.63 0.33 -14.93
N VAL A 79 -6.47 -0.99 -14.91
CA VAL A 79 -7.58 -1.95 -14.76
C VAL A 79 -8.28 -1.83 -13.40
N ASP A 80 -7.54 -1.48 -12.34
CA ASP A 80 -8.14 -1.21 -11.01
C ASP A 80 -8.93 0.10 -11.02
N PHE A 81 -8.40 1.14 -11.66
CA PHE A 81 -9.12 2.41 -11.82
C PHE A 81 -10.43 2.21 -12.60
N GLU A 82 -10.39 1.48 -13.71
CA GLU A 82 -11.58 1.16 -14.50
C GLU A 82 -12.61 0.35 -13.71
N PHE A 83 -12.17 -0.64 -12.92
CA PHE A 83 -13.07 -1.43 -12.07
C PHE A 83 -13.74 -0.59 -10.98
N LEU A 84 -13.03 0.40 -10.45
CA LEU A 84 -13.52 1.31 -9.41
C LEU A 84 -14.27 2.53 -9.98
N ASP A 85 -14.52 2.57 -11.29
CA ASP A 85 -15.12 3.73 -11.99
C ASP A 85 -14.39 5.05 -11.71
N MET A 86 -13.06 4.99 -11.62
CA MET A 86 -12.20 6.16 -11.39
C MET A 86 -11.49 6.56 -12.68
N ASN A 87 -11.35 7.86 -12.91
CA ASN A 87 -10.59 8.38 -14.05
C ASN A 87 -9.08 8.30 -13.76
N PRO A 88 -8.29 7.49 -14.50
CA PRO A 88 -6.85 7.40 -14.29
C PRO A 88 -6.09 8.68 -14.69
N LEU A 89 -6.69 9.56 -15.51
CA LEU A 89 -6.09 10.82 -15.93
C LEU A 89 -6.30 11.96 -14.92
N ASP A 90 -7.27 11.80 -14.04
CA ASP A 90 -7.57 12.75 -12.95
C ASP A 90 -8.04 11.96 -11.73
N PRO A 91 -7.14 11.19 -11.09
CA PRO A 91 -7.53 10.28 -10.03
C PRO A 91 -7.95 11.06 -8.78
N PRO A 92 -9.02 10.65 -8.09
CA PRO A 92 -9.44 11.32 -6.87
C PRO A 92 -8.33 11.22 -5.81
N LEU A 93 -7.86 12.38 -5.35
CA LEU A 93 -6.81 12.45 -4.32
C LEU A 93 -7.38 12.33 -2.91
N ARG A 94 -8.69 12.58 -2.72
CA ARG A 94 -9.35 12.57 -1.42
C ARG A 94 -10.51 11.58 -1.38
N ARG A 95 -10.77 11.02 -0.20
CA ARG A 95 -11.91 10.15 0.07
C ARG A 95 -13.26 10.82 -0.18
N ASP A 96 -14.31 10.02 -0.25
CA ASP A 96 -15.67 10.55 -0.30
C ASP A 96 -16.08 11.09 1.08
N THR A 97 -16.74 12.25 1.09
CA THR A 97 -17.28 12.84 2.31
C THR A 97 -18.53 12.11 2.79
N ASP A 98 -19.26 11.46 1.89
CA ASP A 98 -20.39 10.60 2.23
C ASP A 98 -19.88 9.22 2.64
N GLN A 99 -20.08 8.88 3.91
CA GLN A 99 -19.62 7.60 4.47
C GLN A 99 -20.30 6.38 3.83
N THR A 100 -21.51 6.52 3.29
CA THR A 100 -22.21 5.43 2.60
C THR A 100 -21.50 5.11 1.29
N ARG A 101 -21.23 6.14 0.49
CA ARG A 101 -20.47 6.02 -0.76
C ARG A 101 -19.04 5.54 -0.50
N GLU A 102 -18.41 6.02 0.57
CA GLU A 102 -17.09 5.54 1.00
C GLU A 102 -17.11 4.04 1.34
N ASN A 103 -18.14 3.57 2.03
CA ASN A 103 -18.29 2.16 2.38
C ASN A 103 -18.52 1.26 1.16
N GLU A 104 -19.28 1.73 0.17
CA GLU A 104 -19.44 1.04 -1.11
C GLU A 104 -18.10 0.95 -1.86
N PHE A 105 -17.36 2.05 -1.92
CA PHE A 105 -16.02 2.08 -2.49
C PHE A 105 -15.06 1.11 -1.77
N CYS A 106 -15.06 1.10 -0.44
CA CYS A 106 -14.28 0.17 0.37
C CYS A 106 -14.57 -1.29 0.03
N GLN A 107 -15.85 -1.65 -0.15
CA GLN A 107 -16.24 -3.00 -0.55
C GLN A 107 -15.69 -3.35 -1.93
N GLN A 108 -15.81 -2.46 -2.92
CA GLN A 108 -15.24 -2.68 -4.25
C GLN A 108 -13.73 -2.84 -4.21
N LEU A 109 -13.03 -2.07 -3.37
CA LEU A 109 -11.58 -2.15 -3.21
C LEU A 109 -11.15 -3.53 -2.69
N LEU A 110 -11.90 -4.13 -1.76
CA LEU A 110 -11.66 -5.50 -1.28
C LEU A 110 -11.81 -6.54 -2.39
N LEU A 111 -12.71 -6.33 -3.35
CA LEU A 111 -12.88 -7.22 -4.50
C LEU A 111 -11.66 -7.27 -5.43
N LEU A 112 -10.76 -6.28 -5.34
CA LEU A 112 -9.50 -6.26 -6.09
C LEU A 112 -8.33 -6.96 -5.35
N GLY A 113 -8.57 -7.46 -4.14
CA GLY A 113 -7.53 -8.06 -3.29
C GLY A 113 -6.87 -7.06 -2.34
N ALA A 114 -7.45 -5.87 -2.15
CA ALA A 114 -6.95 -4.90 -1.17
C ALA A 114 -6.93 -5.47 0.24
N LYS A 115 -5.98 -4.99 1.04
CA LYS A 115 -5.76 -5.43 2.43
C LYS A 115 -6.44 -4.49 3.41
N TRP A 116 -6.98 -5.04 4.49
CA TRP A 116 -7.63 -4.25 5.54
C TRP A 116 -6.80 -4.24 6.82
N TYR A 117 -6.12 -3.12 7.05
CA TYR A 117 -5.27 -2.88 8.20
C TYR A 117 -6.05 -2.21 9.33
N ASP A 118 -5.64 -2.52 10.56
CA ASP A 118 -6.32 -2.03 11.77
C ASP A 118 -6.18 -0.51 11.95
N SER A 119 -5.12 0.08 11.40
CA SER A 119 -4.88 1.51 11.41
C SER A 119 -3.91 1.90 10.30
N GLU A 120 -3.80 3.19 9.99
CA GLU A 120 -2.80 3.65 9.02
C GLU A 120 -1.37 3.46 9.53
N GLU A 121 -1.16 3.56 10.84
CA GLU A 121 0.13 3.23 11.46
C GLU A 121 0.52 1.78 11.19
N ARG A 122 -0.44 0.85 11.33
CA ARG A 122 -0.21 -0.56 11.04
C ARG A 122 0.12 -0.79 9.58
N TYR A 123 -0.67 -0.22 8.67
CA TYR A 123 -0.41 -0.27 7.23
C TYR A 123 1.00 0.22 6.89
N ARG A 124 1.41 1.39 7.41
CA ARG A 124 2.75 1.93 7.21
C ARG A 124 3.86 1.06 7.79
N TYR A 125 3.62 0.46 8.95
CA TYR A 125 4.57 -0.46 9.58
C TYR A 125 4.77 -1.70 8.71
N VAL A 126 3.68 -2.31 8.23
CA VAL A 126 3.76 -3.48 7.36
C VAL A 126 4.52 -3.15 6.07
N GLY A 127 4.23 -2.01 5.44
CA GLY A 127 4.96 -1.54 4.26
C GLY A 127 6.46 -1.33 4.52
N GLN A 128 6.84 -0.80 5.69
CA GLN A 128 8.26 -0.66 6.07
C GLN A 128 8.95 -2.01 6.24
N VAL A 129 8.28 -2.96 6.90
CA VAL A 129 8.83 -4.31 7.07
C VAL A 129 9.01 -4.98 5.72
N GLN A 130 8.05 -4.83 4.81
CA GLN A 130 8.14 -5.35 3.44
C GLN A 130 9.31 -4.73 2.68
N PHE A 131 9.40 -3.39 2.62
CA PHE A 131 10.48 -2.68 1.96
C PHE A 131 11.86 -3.09 2.50
N ALA A 132 12.00 -3.17 3.83
CA ALA A 132 13.25 -3.57 4.46
C ALA A 132 13.66 -5.00 4.09
N ARG A 133 12.71 -5.93 3.98
CA ARG A 133 12.97 -7.32 3.56
C ARG A 133 13.39 -7.39 2.11
N GLU A 134 12.66 -6.73 1.21
CA GLU A 134 12.95 -6.68 -0.23
C GLU A 134 14.33 -6.08 -0.52
N ASN A 135 14.76 -5.10 0.29
CA ASN A 135 16.06 -4.44 0.15
C ASN A 135 17.17 -5.05 1.03
N GLY A 136 16.93 -6.21 1.66
CA GLY A 136 17.94 -6.91 2.46
C GLY A 136 18.43 -6.15 3.69
N LEU A 137 17.64 -5.20 4.21
CA LEU A 137 17.99 -4.31 5.33
C LEU A 137 17.87 -4.98 6.73
N GLY A 138 17.71 -6.32 6.78
CA GLY A 138 17.83 -7.16 7.99
C GLY A 138 16.50 -7.64 8.58
N LYS A 139 16.54 -8.79 9.28
CA LYS A 139 15.38 -9.45 9.93
C LYS A 139 14.83 -8.68 11.15
N ASP A 140 15.60 -7.74 11.69
CA ASP A 140 15.25 -6.93 12.85
C ASP A 140 14.43 -5.68 12.48
N ALA A 141 13.91 -5.61 11.25
CA ALA A 141 13.04 -4.52 10.79
C ALA A 141 11.70 -4.46 11.54
N ASN A 142 11.32 -5.53 12.23
CA ASN A 142 10.25 -5.48 13.22
C ASN A 142 10.72 -4.55 14.34
N GLY A 143 10.25 -3.30 14.37
CA GLY A 143 10.58 -2.38 15.45
C GLY A 143 10.39 -3.04 16.80
N GLU A 144 11.34 -2.84 17.71
CA GLU A 144 11.39 -3.52 19.01
C GLU A 144 10.04 -3.40 19.74
N GLY A 145 9.37 -4.53 19.99
CA GLY A 145 8.05 -4.59 20.63
C GLY A 145 6.83 -4.44 19.71
N SER A 146 7.01 -4.23 18.40
CA SER A 146 5.90 -4.21 17.44
C SER A 146 5.57 -5.62 16.95
N PRO A 147 4.29 -6.01 16.87
CA PRO A 147 3.89 -7.33 16.38
C PRO A 147 4.28 -7.49 14.90
N SER A 148 4.80 -8.66 14.53
CA SER A 148 5.09 -9.02 13.14
C SER A 148 3.86 -8.87 12.23
N PRO A 149 4.02 -8.60 10.92
CA PRO A 149 2.93 -8.72 9.94
C PRO A 149 2.17 -10.04 10.08
N THR A 150 0.84 -10.00 10.00
CA THR A 150 0.02 -11.21 10.05
C THR A 150 0.13 -12.01 8.75
N ALA A 151 -0.36 -13.25 8.74
CA ALA A 151 -0.40 -14.07 7.54
C ALA A 151 -1.31 -13.48 6.43
N ARG A 152 -2.28 -12.63 6.77
CA ARG A 152 -3.14 -11.96 5.78
C ARG A 152 -2.48 -10.69 5.25
N GLU A 153 -1.84 -9.92 6.13
CA GLU A 153 -1.07 -8.73 5.77
C GLU A 153 0.15 -9.06 4.89
N SER A 154 0.75 -10.24 5.07
CA SER A 154 1.95 -10.69 4.34
C SER A 154 1.65 -11.35 3.00
N ARG A 155 0.39 -11.53 2.61
CA ARG A 155 0.07 -12.17 1.32
C ARG A 155 0.00 -11.16 0.18
N TRP A 156 0.46 -11.57 -0.99
CA TRP A 156 0.08 -10.91 -2.24
C TRP A 156 -1.19 -11.55 -2.77
N ILE A 157 -2.15 -10.72 -3.12
CA ILE A 157 -3.45 -11.17 -3.63
C ILE A 157 -3.78 -10.32 -4.83
N CYS A 158 -4.07 -10.97 -5.95
CA CYS A 158 -4.57 -10.29 -7.13
C CYS A 158 -5.82 -11.01 -7.64
N VAL A 159 -6.85 -10.22 -7.91
CA VAL A 159 -8.15 -10.70 -8.34
C VAL A 159 -8.45 -10.20 -9.75
N GLY A 160 -8.97 -11.09 -10.58
CA GLY A 160 -9.53 -10.76 -11.88
C GLY A 160 -11.01 -11.14 -11.95
N TRP A 161 -11.83 -10.22 -12.47
CA TRP A 161 -13.27 -10.41 -12.66
C TRP A 161 -13.60 -10.54 -14.15
N PRO A 162 -13.64 -11.76 -14.71
CA PRO A 162 -13.84 -11.94 -16.14
C PRO A 162 -15.26 -11.53 -16.55
N SER A 163 -15.42 -11.06 -17.78
CA SER A 163 -16.72 -10.69 -18.36
C SER A 163 -17.71 -11.86 -18.44
N THR A 164 -17.20 -13.10 -18.38
CA THR A 164 -18.00 -14.33 -18.33
C THR A 164 -18.58 -14.65 -16.95
N GLY A 165 -18.25 -13.86 -15.93
CA GLY A 165 -18.66 -14.08 -14.53
C GLY A 165 -17.72 -15.00 -13.74
N GLY A 166 -17.89 -14.97 -12.41
CA GLY A 166 -16.96 -15.57 -11.45
C GLY A 166 -15.76 -14.67 -11.16
N LEU A 167 -14.71 -15.23 -10.56
CA LEU A 167 -13.46 -14.53 -10.29
C LEU A 167 -12.27 -15.49 -10.33
N TRP A 168 -11.11 -14.98 -10.75
CA TRP A 168 -9.82 -15.64 -10.62
C TRP A 168 -9.03 -15.00 -9.49
N VAL A 169 -8.53 -15.80 -8.56
CA VAL A 169 -7.72 -15.32 -7.43
C VAL A 169 -6.36 -15.99 -7.45
N ALA A 170 -5.31 -15.18 -7.53
CA ALA A 170 -3.95 -15.61 -7.24
C ALA A 170 -3.57 -15.11 -5.84
N GLU A 171 -3.03 -15.99 -5.02
CA GLU A 171 -2.70 -15.73 -3.61
C GLU A 171 -1.37 -16.39 -3.28
N PHE A 172 -0.39 -15.59 -2.82
CA PHE A 172 0.94 -16.07 -2.47
C PHE A 172 1.40 -15.47 -1.15
N ASP A 173 2.19 -16.21 -0.39
CA ASP A 173 2.89 -15.65 0.77
C ASP A 173 4.07 -14.78 0.27
N MET A 174 4.07 -13.50 0.63
CA MET A 174 5.17 -12.56 0.33
C MET A 174 6.16 -12.49 1.48
N THR A 175 6.40 -13.60 2.18
CA THR A 175 7.51 -13.70 3.11
C THR A 175 8.82 -13.71 2.32
N TRP A 176 9.19 -12.56 1.77
CA TRP A 176 10.47 -12.30 1.14
C TRP A 176 11.58 -12.57 2.16
N GLY A 177 12.40 -13.56 1.87
CA GLY A 177 13.52 -13.93 2.70
C GLY A 177 14.34 -15.05 2.06
N PHE A 178 15.66 -14.89 2.07
CA PHE A 178 16.58 -15.97 1.75
C PHE A 178 16.33 -17.15 2.71
N GLY A 179 15.80 -18.26 2.18
CA GLY A 179 15.55 -19.49 2.93
C GLY A 179 14.17 -20.15 2.75
N LEU A 180 13.35 -19.71 1.79
CA LEU A 180 12.20 -20.50 1.35
C LEU A 180 12.65 -21.65 0.43
N ASP A 181 11.97 -22.78 0.52
CA ASP A 181 12.10 -23.86 -0.45
C ASP A 181 11.71 -23.33 -1.85
N GLU A 182 12.43 -23.78 -2.89
CA GLU A 182 12.31 -23.28 -4.27
C GLU A 182 10.86 -23.38 -4.82
N ASP A 183 10.07 -24.31 -4.27
CA ASP A 183 8.68 -24.59 -4.63
C ASP A 183 7.66 -23.61 -3.99
N ASP A 184 8.03 -22.90 -2.92
CA ASP A 184 7.18 -21.92 -2.21
C ASP A 184 7.61 -20.47 -2.47
N LEU A 185 8.54 -20.25 -3.41
CA LEU A 185 8.95 -18.90 -3.79
C LEU A 185 7.78 -18.17 -4.46
N PRO A 186 7.49 -16.92 -4.06
CA PRO A 186 6.54 -16.11 -4.81
C PRO A 186 7.01 -16.02 -6.26
N PRO A 187 6.09 -15.84 -7.22
CA PRO A 187 6.45 -15.51 -8.59
C PRO A 187 7.46 -14.36 -8.56
N SER A 188 8.54 -14.46 -9.33
CA SER A 188 9.55 -13.39 -9.39
C SER A 188 8.89 -12.02 -9.55
N GLU A 189 9.48 -10.95 -9.01
CA GLU A 189 9.05 -9.55 -9.25
C GLU A 189 8.67 -9.29 -10.71
N LEU A 190 9.46 -9.82 -11.64
CA LEU A 190 9.23 -9.73 -13.07
C LEU A 190 7.94 -10.43 -13.52
N ALA A 191 7.60 -11.57 -12.91
CA ALA A 191 6.32 -12.21 -13.13
C ALA A 191 5.21 -11.25 -12.67
N LEU A 192 5.20 -10.83 -11.39
CA LEU A 192 4.18 -9.94 -10.81
C LEU A 192 3.95 -8.68 -11.64
N ALA A 193 5.03 -8.07 -12.14
CA ALA A 193 4.99 -6.91 -13.03
C ALA A 193 4.22 -7.16 -14.34
N ARG A 194 4.15 -8.40 -14.86
CA ARG A 194 3.38 -8.72 -16.08
C ARG A 194 1.88 -8.51 -15.89
N VAL A 195 1.34 -8.73 -14.69
CA VAL A 195 -0.09 -8.48 -14.42
C VAL A 195 -0.41 -7.00 -14.60
N ARG A 196 0.55 -6.11 -14.33
CA ARG A 196 0.41 -4.66 -14.53
C ARG A 196 0.25 -4.26 -16.00
N LEU A 197 0.62 -5.14 -16.93
CA LEU A 197 0.45 -4.91 -18.38
C LEU A 197 -0.96 -5.25 -18.88
N ALA A 198 -1.80 -5.89 -18.08
CA ALA A 198 -3.19 -6.12 -18.44
C ALA A 198 -3.90 -4.78 -18.63
N ARG A 199 -4.68 -4.67 -19.71
CA ARG A 199 -5.50 -3.49 -20.04
C ARG A 199 -6.98 -3.72 -19.78
N THR A 200 -7.37 -4.96 -19.48
CA THR A 200 -8.75 -5.32 -19.12
C THR A 200 -8.74 -6.37 -18.02
N MET A 201 -9.87 -6.52 -17.32
CA MET A 201 -10.04 -7.61 -16.36
C MET A 201 -9.93 -9.00 -17.01
N ASP A 202 -10.38 -9.16 -18.26
CA ASP A 202 -10.24 -10.44 -18.99
C ASP A 202 -8.76 -10.75 -19.29
N GLU A 203 -7.98 -9.77 -19.73
CA GLU A 203 -6.52 -9.92 -19.90
C GLU A 203 -5.83 -10.25 -18.56
N ARG A 204 -6.24 -9.58 -17.47
CA ARG A 204 -5.74 -9.88 -16.12
C ARG A 204 -6.07 -11.31 -15.72
N CYS A 205 -7.32 -11.76 -15.89
CA CYS A 205 -7.74 -13.13 -15.62
C CYS A 205 -6.91 -14.16 -16.40
N HIS A 206 -6.65 -13.88 -17.68
CA HIS A 206 -5.81 -14.73 -18.51
C HIS A 206 -4.39 -14.86 -17.93
N LEU A 207 -3.76 -13.75 -17.54
CA LEU A 207 -2.43 -13.75 -16.92
C LEU A 207 -2.43 -14.46 -15.57
N LEU A 208 -3.40 -14.18 -14.70
CA LEU A 208 -3.59 -14.85 -13.41
C LEU A 208 -3.67 -16.38 -13.58
N LYS A 209 -4.50 -16.84 -14.50
CA LYS A 209 -4.64 -18.27 -14.80
C LYS A 209 -3.33 -18.88 -15.34
N THR A 210 -2.69 -18.23 -16.31
CA THR A 210 -1.60 -18.83 -17.08
C THR A 210 -0.24 -18.76 -16.39
N LEU A 211 0.03 -17.69 -15.64
CA LEU A 211 1.33 -17.44 -15.03
C LEU A 211 1.38 -17.81 -13.55
N TYR A 212 0.23 -17.83 -12.87
CA TYR A 212 0.16 -17.91 -11.41
C TYR A 212 -0.64 -19.10 -10.89
N GLY A 213 -1.21 -19.92 -11.78
CA GLY A 213 -2.08 -21.01 -11.35
C GLY A 213 -3.26 -20.51 -10.51
N ALA A 214 -3.77 -19.31 -10.79
CA ALA A 214 -4.88 -18.72 -10.05
C ALA A 214 -6.07 -19.69 -9.99
N THR A 215 -6.80 -19.64 -8.88
CA THR A 215 -7.98 -20.48 -8.68
C THR A 215 -9.23 -19.74 -9.17
N PHE A 216 -10.07 -20.43 -9.94
CA PHE A 216 -11.37 -19.90 -10.35
C PHE A 216 -12.43 -20.20 -9.30
N TYR A 217 -13.20 -19.19 -8.95
CA TYR A 217 -14.36 -19.29 -8.09
C TYR A 217 -15.59 -18.84 -8.87
N GLN A 218 -16.67 -19.62 -8.79
CA GLN A 218 -17.91 -19.29 -9.50
C GLN A 218 -18.63 -18.12 -8.83
N LYS A 219 -18.55 -18.04 -7.50
CA LYS A 219 -19.10 -16.94 -6.71
C LYS A 219 -18.10 -16.48 -5.65
N LEU A 220 -18.25 -15.24 -5.20
CA LEU A 220 -17.41 -14.66 -4.16
C LEU A 220 -17.51 -15.45 -2.85
N GLU A 221 -18.69 -15.98 -2.52
CA GLU A 221 -18.92 -16.74 -1.29
C GLU A 221 -18.19 -18.09 -1.28
N ASP A 222 -17.78 -18.59 -2.44
CA ASP A 222 -16.97 -19.82 -2.55
C ASP A 222 -15.50 -19.56 -2.21
N TYR A 223 -15.08 -18.29 -2.11
CA TYR A 223 -13.71 -17.92 -1.76
C TYR A 223 -13.40 -18.29 -0.30
N ASN A 224 -12.39 -19.14 -0.14
CA ASN A 224 -11.94 -19.68 1.15
C ASN A 224 -10.45 -19.40 1.44
N GLY A 225 -9.86 -18.44 0.72
CA GLY A 225 -8.47 -18.02 0.92
C GLY A 225 -8.28 -17.07 2.11
N GLN A 226 -7.07 -16.54 2.25
CA GLN A 226 -6.68 -15.71 3.40
C GLN A 226 -6.76 -14.21 3.13
N GLY A 227 -7.24 -13.82 1.95
CA GLY A 227 -7.51 -12.43 1.60
C GLY A 227 -8.72 -11.83 2.28
N PHE A 228 -8.85 -10.52 2.12
CA PHE A 228 -9.90 -9.71 2.71
C PHE A 228 -11.13 -9.55 1.80
N LEU A 229 -11.24 -10.35 0.73
CA LEU A 229 -12.32 -10.24 -0.27
C LEU A 229 -13.72 -10.22 0.35
N THR A 230 -13.95 -11.02 1.40
CA THR A 230 -15.23 -11.12 2.13
C THR A 230 -15.19 -10.45 3.50
N ALA A 231 -14.12 -9.69 3.81
CA ALA A 231 -13.87 -9.14 5.14
C ALA A 231 -14.95 -8.18 5.62
N TRP A 232 -15.68 -7.53 4.70
CA TRP A 232 -16.81 -6.68 5.05
C TRP A 232 -17.85 -7.39 5.93
N GLU A 233 -18.09 -8.68 5.67
CA GLU A 233 -19.12 -9.45 6.35
C GLU A 233 -18.72 -9.83 7.78
N TRP A 234 -17.43 -10.06 8.04
CA TRP A 234 -16.98 -10.65 9.32
C TRP A 234 -16.01 -9.80 10.13
N LYS A 235 -15.25 -8.88 9.51
CA LYS A 235 -14.26 -8.07 10.22
C LYS A 235 -15.02 -7.01 11.04
N ARG A 236 -14.97 -7.16 12.36
CA ARG A 236 -15.54 -6.22 13.35
C ARG A 236 -14.50 -5.74 14.36
N GLY A 237 -13.30 -6.33 14.31
CA GLY A 237 -12.14 -5.98 15.12
C GLY A 237 -10.87 -6.10 14.28
N GLY A 238 -9.78 -5.56 14.80
CA GLY A 238 -8.49 -5.67 14.12
C GLY A 238 -7.84 -7.03 14.31
N GLU A 239 -6.85 -7.34 13.47
CA GLU A 239 -6.07 -8.58 13.60
C GLU A 239 -5.01 -8.49 14.70
N VAL A 240 -4.57 -7.28 15.03
CA VAL A 240 -3.46 -6.97 15.91
C VAL A 240 -3.88 -5.99 17.00
N GLY A 241 -4.73 -5.02 16.66
CA GLY A 241 -5.26 -4.03 17.60
C GLY A 241 -6.71 -3.67 17.28
N ASP A 242 -7.17 -2.54 17.80
CA ASP A 242 -8.50 -2.03 17.47
C ASP A 242 -8.54 -1.44 16.06
N LEU A 243 -9.69 -1.52 15.39
CA LEU A 243 -9.94 -0.79 14.14
C LEU A 243 -10.07 0.70 14.48
N LEU A 244 -9.04 1.48 14.15
CA LEU A 244 -9.00 2.90 14.50
C LEU A 244 -9.65 3.75 13.41
N MET A 245 -10.44 4.73 13.84
CA MET A 245 -10.97 5.74 12.94
C MET A 245 -9.84 6.66 12.44
N PRO A 246 -10.02 7.33 11.27
CA PRO A 246 -9.02 8.25 10.73
C PRO A 246 -8.60 9.34 11.72
N GLU A 247 -9.55 9.87 12.49
CA GLU A 247 -9.32 10.91 13.50
C GLU A 247 -8.46 10.40 14.66
N GLN A 248 -8.73 9.18 15.14
CA GLN A 248 -7.94 8.54 16.20
C GLN A 248 -6.52 8.23 15.74
N THR A 249 -6.37 7.82 14.47
CA THR A 249 -5.06 7.59 13.85
C THR A 249 -4.26 8.89 13.76
N ARG A 250 -4.92 10.00 13.41
CA ARG A 250 -4.32 11.35 13.40
C ARG A 250 -3.83 11.79 14.77
N GLU A 251 -4.67 11.63 15.79
CA GLU A 251 -4.32 12.02 17.16
C GLU A 251 -3.10 11.25 17.67
N ARG A 252 -3.07 9.93 17.50
CA ARG A 252 -1.90 9.10 17.85
C ARG A 252 -0.63 9.54 17.10
N TRP A 253 -0.76 9.89 15.82
CA TRP A 253 0.38 10.39 15.04
C TRP A 253 0.97 11.66 15.65
N PHE A 254 0.12 12.65 15.99
CA PHE A 254 0.57 13.88 16.63
C PHE A 254 1.15 13.64 18.03
N GLU A 255 0.52 12.80 18.85
CA GLU A 255 1.03 12.44 20.17
C GLU A 255 2.42 11.81 20.10
N SER A 256 2.64 10.90 19.14
CA SER A 256 3.93 10.23 18.93
C SER A 256 5.06 11.21 18.57
N LYS A 257 4.76 12.24 17.75
CA LYS A 257 5.72 13.28 17.36
C LYS A 257 5.99 14.26 18.50
N THR A 258 4.96 14.61 19.28
CA THR A 258 5.08 15.51 20.43
C THR A 258 5.89 14.88 21.57
N PHE A 259 5.83 13.56 21.73
CA PHE A 259 6.63 12.81 22.70
C PHE A 259 8.12 12.76 22.32
N ARG A 260 8.44 12.71 21.01
CA ARG A 260 9.83 12.76 20.52
C ARG A 260 10.50 14.09 20.84
N HIS A 261 9.81 15.21 20.59
CA HIS A 261 10.37 16.54 20.85
C HIS A 261 10.74 16.74 22.34
N ARG A 262 9.88 16.28 23.27
CA ARG A 262 10.15 16.34 24.71
C ARG A 262 11.25 15.37 25.21
N ARG A 263 11.59 14.35 24.43
CA ARG A 263 12.63 13.36 24.79
C ARG A 263 13.99 13.79 24.29
N GLU A 264 14.05 14.44 23.13
CA GLU A 264 15.27 15.09 22.60
C GLU A 264 15.68 16.28 23.47
N GLU A 265 14.74 17.13 23.91
CA GLU A 265 15.02 18.22 24.87
C GLU A 265 15.55 17.74 26.24
N LYS A 266 15.30 16.49 26.61
CA LYS A 266 15.77 15.90 27.88
C LYS A 266 17.11 15.18 27.76
N LEU A 267 17.64 14.99 26.56
CA LEU A 267 18.93 14.34 26.31
C LEU A 267 20.06 15.36 26.09
N ASP A 268 19.74 16.66 26.00
CA ASP A 268 20.68 17.77 25.90
C ASP A 268 21.04 18.42 27.26
N VAL A 269 21.01 17.66 28.37
CA VAL A 269 21.45 18.09 29.72
C VAL A 269 22.53 17.19 30.27
#